data_AF-A0A0Q6RP21-F1
#
_entry.id   AF-A0A0Q6RP21-F1
#
_cell.length_a   1.000
_cell.length_b   1.000
_cell.length_c   1.000
_cell.angle_alpha   90.00
_cell.angle_beta   90.00
_cell.angle_gamma   90.00
#
_symmetry.space_group_name_H-M   'P 1'
#
loop_
_entity.id
_entity.type
_entity.pdbx_description
1 polymer ?
#
loop_
_entity_poly.entity_id
_entity_poly.type
_entity_poly.pdbx_seq_one_letter_code
_entity_poly.pdbx_strand_id
1 'polypeptide(L)'
;MLCELLTEARVQEINPEDHFPTLERFNAMTGRIKAAATQIEIADGRFLNDWIAVGLSELPALKSRIAAENADDWGASRPHGILLCNFHDIRDREIFFNNDQISPVPVLGRIAVFGEREAANRHPYLAICLIGKPDAKSSYPAVLRAYAHPCMNWAKWALTDSILERETIDAIQRCRFGLSNRDIQIRLTKPLFDMNVNMEGETQPACIPDFLIEVLSRPLSRTVVIETMGYTDTRYRNRKLRLKDYFTAIDLRRSDKLARLIHHDPSQFGSEDEAKREFYKSLRDDIISINNGTDQF
;
A
#
# COMPACT_ATOMS: atom_id res chain seq x y z
N MET A 1 -5.93 -1.60 -11.77
CA MET A 1 -4.72 -0.82 -12.12
C MET A 1 -3.88 -0.37 -10.93
N LEU A 2 -4.28 0.58 -10.05
CA LEU A 2 -3.37 1.07 -8.98
C LEU A 2 -2.85 -0.06 -8.07
N CYS A 3 -3.75 -0.85 -7.48
CA CYS A 3 -3.34 -1.94 -6.58
C CYS A 3 -2.47 -2.98 -7.31
N GLU A 4 -2.85 -3.36 -8.53
CA GLU A 4 -2.06 -4.30 -9.36
C GLU A 4 -0.65 -3.76 -9.62
N LEU A 5 -0.53 -2.51 -10.06
CA LEU A 5 0.76 -1.86 -10.33
C LEU A 5 1.65 -1.83 -9.08
N LEU A 6 1.10 -1.47 -7.92
CA LEU A 6 1.85 -1.42 -6.67
C LEU A 6 2.23 -2.81 -6.15
N THR A 7 1.38 -3.82 -6.37
CA THR A 7 1.67 -5.21 -6.03
C THR A 7 2.80 -5.76 -6.89
N GLU A 8 2.73 -5.61 -8.21
CA GLU A 8 3.80 -6.03 -9.13
C GLU A 8 5.12 -5.30 -8.83
N ALA A 9 5.05 -4.02 -8.48
CA ALA A 9 6.22 -3.23 -8.07
C ALA A 9 6.73 -3.52 -6.64
N ARG A 10 6.04 -4.41 -5.90
CA ARG A 10 6.32 -4.76 -4.50
C ARG A 10 6.45 -3.55 -3.59
N VAL A 11 5.58 -2.55 -3.78
CA VAL A 11 5.56 -1.32 -2.97
C VAL A 11 5.01 -1.58 -1.56
N GLN A 12 4.23 -2.64 -1.41
CA GLN A 12 3.61 -3.05 -0.15
C GLN A 12 4.53 -3.92 0.73
N GLU A 13 5.77 -4.14 0.29
CA GLU A 13 6.78 -4.90 1.02
C GLU A 13 7.79 -3.97 1.68
N ILE A 14 8.22 -4.36 2.88
CA ILE A 14 9.34 -3.74 3.60
C ILE A 14 10.31 -4.87 3.95
N ASN A 15 11.41 -4.94 3.22
CA ASN A 15 12.40 -6.01 3.33
C ASN A 15 13.37 -5.77 4.50
N PRO A 16 14.14 -6.78 4.96
CA PRO A 16 15.09 -6.63 6.06
C PRO A 16 16.13 -5.52 5.82
N GLU A 17 16.61 -5.40 4.59
CA GLU A 17 17.53 -4.37 4.14
C GLU A 17 16.88 -2.98 4.03
N ASP A 18 15.56 -2.87 4.20
CA ASP A 18 14.84 -1.60 4.07
C ASP A 18 15.03 -0.66 5.25
N HIS A 19 16.14 0.07 5.33
CA HIS A 19 16.36 1.08 6.38
C HIS A 19 15.51 2.35 6.19
N PHE A 20 15.88 3.40 6.94
CA PHE A 20 15.29 4.74 6.84
C PHE A 20 15.15 5.19 5.38
N PRO A 21 14.11 5.99 5.05
CA PRO A 21 13.90 6.47 3.70
C PRO A 21 15.11 7.26 3.20
N THR A 22 15.68 6.85 2.06
CA THR A 22 16.73 7.58 1.34
C THR A 22 16.26 7.89 -0.07
N LEU A 23 16.88 8.90 -0.72
CA LEU A 23 16.59 9.22 -2.12
C LEU A 23 16.87 8.02 -3.04
N GLU A 24 17.94 7.27 -2.79
CA GLU A 24 18.27 6.06 -3.55
C GLU A 24 17.15 5.01 -3.46
N ARG A 25 16.61 4.77 -2.27
CA ARG A 25 15.51 3.82 -2.06
C ARG A 25 14.21 4.31 -2.70
N PHE A 26 13.95 5.60 -2.62
CA PHE A 26 12.81 6.20 -3.32
C PHE A 26 12.94 5.99 -4.82
N ASN A 27 14.12 6.25 -5.41
CA ASN A 27 14.40 6.01 -6.82
C ASN A 27 14.30 4.51 -7.20
N ALA A 28 14.75 3.61 -6.32
CA ALA A 28 14.59 2.17 -6.52
C ALA A 28 13.10 1.77 -6.53
N MET A 29 12.29 2.30 -5.62
CA MET A 29 10.84 2.08 -5.59
C MET A 29 10.16 2.60 -6.86
N THR A 30 10.44 3.84 -7.27
CA THR A 30 9.86 4.40 -8.50
C THR A 30 10.35 3.66 -9.75
N GLY A 31 11.59 3.17 -9.75
CA GLY A 31 12.13 2.27 -10.78
C GLY A 31 11.36 0.96 -10.89
N ARG A 32 11.04 0.30 -9.75
CA ARG A 32 10.19 -0.90 -9.75
C ARG A 32 8.79 -0.63 -10.27
N ILE A 33 8.20 0.52 -9.94
CA ILE A 33 6.89 0.94 -10.47
C ILE A 33 6.94 1.06 -12.01
N LYS A 34 7.98 1.71 -12.55
CA LYS A 34 8.15 1.82 -14.01
C LYS A 34 8.40 0.46 -14.67
N ALA A 35 9.16 -0.43 -14.03
CA ALA A 35 9.36 -1.78 -14.52
C ALA A 35 8.05 -2.58 -14.55
N ALA A 36 7.23 -2.53 -13.50
CA ALA A 36 5.92 -3.17 -13.46
C ALA A 36 4.96 -2.61 -14.54
N ALA A 37 5.04 -1.31 -14.82
CA ALA A 37 4.25 -0.67 -15.87
C ALA A 37 4.54 -1.19 -17.29
N THR A 38 5.66 -1.88 -17.53
CA THR A 38 5.98 -2.48 -18.85
C THR A 38 5.02 -3.60 -19.25
N GLN A 39 4.32 -4.20 -18.28
CA GLN A 39 3.41 -5.32 -18.51
C GLN A 39 1.94 -4.87 -18.66
N ILE A 40 1.66 -3.57 -18.56
CA ILE A 40 0.30 -3.04 -18.57
C ILE A 40 0.07 -2.28 -19.87
N GLU A 41 -0.76 -2.84 -20.74
CA GLU A 41 -1.22 -2.16 -21.96
C GLU A 41 -2.35 -1.18 -21.63
N ILE A 42 -2.27 0.06 -22.14
CA ILE A 42 -3.28 1.12 -21.88
C ILE A 42 -4.12 1.46 -23.12
N ALA A 43 -3.63 1.12 -24.30
CA ALA A 43 -4.30 1.25 -25.59
C ALA A 43 -3.50 0.44 -26.63
N ASP A 44 -4.12 0.06 -27.74
CA ASP A 44 -3.55 -0.72 -28.85
C ASP A 44 -2.01 -0.60 -29.01
N GLY A 45 -1.27 -1.59 -28.48
CA GLY A 45 0.19 -1.71 -28.56
C GLY A 45 1.00 -0.75 -27.69
N ARG A 46 0.36 0.06 -26.83
CA ARG A 46 0.97 1.10 -25.99
C ARG A 46 0.98 0.66 -24.53
N PHE A 47 2.18 0.59 -23.97
CA PHE A 47 2.42 0.13 -22.60
C PHE A 47 2.60 1.28 -21.63
N LEU A 48 2.10 1.11 -20.40
CA LEU A 48 2.03 2.15 -19.37
C LEU A 48 3.40 2.73 -19.03
N ASN A 49 4.49 1.98 -19.12
CA ASN A 49 5.85 2.48 -18.85
C ASN A 49 6.21 3.72 -19.69
N ASP A 50 5.68 3.82 -20.91
CA ASP A 50 5.89 4.97 -21.80
C ASP A 50 4.87 6.09 -21.57
N TRP A 51 3.86 5.84 -20.77
CA TRP A 51 2.74 6.77 -20.55
C TRP A 51 2.49 7.04 -19.07
N ILE A 52 3.51 6.81 -18.23
CA ILE A 52 3.45 7.07 -16.79
C ILE A 52 4.45 8.14 -16.36
N ALA A 53 3.98 9.10 -15.58
CA ALA A 53 4.79 10.03 -14.80
C ALA A 53 4.77 9.57 -13.34
N VAL A 54 5.93 9.18 -12.80
CA VAL A 54 6.07 8.78 -11.41
C VAL A 54 6.64 9.94 -10.61
N GLY A 55 5.73 10.80 -10.13
CA GLY A 55 6.04 12.08 -9.50
C GLY A 55 5.76 13.29 -10.41
N LEU A 56 5.56 14.44 -9.79
CA LEU A 56 5.17 15.67 -10.50
C LEU A 56 6.23 16.22 -11.45
N SER A 57 7.52 15.99 -11.19
CA SER A 57 8.61 16.44 -12.05
C SER A 57 8.54 15.85 -13.46
N GLU A 58 7.89 14.70 -13.62
CA GLU A 58 7.73 14.00 -14.91
C GLU A 58 6.46 14.42 -15.66
N LEU A 59 5.54 15.12 -14.99
CA LEU A 59 4.25 15.51 -15.57
C LEU A 59 4.39 16.38 -16.84
N PRO A 60 5.27 17.39 -16.92
CA PRO A 60 5.42 18.18 -18.13
C PRO A 60 5.83 17.33 -19.35
N ALA A 61 6.74 16.37 -19.15
CA ALA A 61 7.20 15.48 -20.21
C ALA A 61 6.07 14.56 -20.69
N LEU A 62 5.29 13.99 -19.76
CA LEU A 62 4.12 13.17 -20.10
C LEU A 62 3.07 13.98 -20.88
N LYS A 63 2.77 15.21 -20.44
CA LYS A 63 1.82 16.09 -21.15
C LYS A 63 2.31 16.45 -22.54
N SER A 64 3.58 16.78 -22.72
CA SER A 64 4.14 17.05 -24.05
C SER A 64 4.07 15.83 -24.97
N ARG A 65 4.32 14.63 -24.43
CA ARG A 65 4.18 13.37 -25.19
C ARG A 65 2.75 13.14 -25.65
N ILE A 66 1.77 13.21 -24.74
CA ILE A 66 0.34 13.07 -25.07
C ILE A 66 -0.11 14.15 -26.07
N ALA A 67 0.41 15.37 -25.95
CA ALA A 67 0.07 16.47 -26.86
C ALA A 67 0.49 16.17 -28.31
N ALA A 68 1.66 15.55 -28.50
CA ALA A 68 2.25 15.24 -29.81
C ALA A 68 1.54 14.08 -30.55
N GLU A 69 0.79 13.25 -29.85
CA GLU A 69 0.09 12.11 -30.46
C GLU A 69 -1.12 12.53 -31.30
N ASN A 70 -1.29 11.84 -32.42
CA ASN A 70 -2.51 11.87 -33.22
C ASN A 70 -3.56 10.94 -32.60
N ALA A 71 -4.81 11.41 -32.49
CA ALA A 71 -5.88 10.62 -31.91
C ALA A 71 -6.26 9.40 -32.77
N ASP A 72 -6.11 9.49 -34.08
CA ASP A 72 -6.46 8.40 -35.01
C ASP A 72 -5.55 7.17 -34.83
N ASP A 73 -4.34 7.35 -34.28
CA ASP A 73 -3.37 6.28 -34.05
C ASP A 73 -3.66 5.46 -32.77
N TRP A 74 -4.67 5.87 -31.98
CA TRP A 74 -5.04 5.27 -30.68
C TRP A 74 -6.29 4.38 -30.76
N GLY A 75 -6.76 4.06 -31.96
CA GLY A 75 -7.88 3.16 -32.19
C GLY A 75 -9.18 3.66 -31.56
N ALA A 76 -9.78 2.84 -30.69
CA ALA A 76 -10.99 3.23 -29.95
C ALA A 76 -10.70 4.17 -28.75
N SER A 77 -9.43 4.36 -28.41
CA SER A 77 -8.98 5.20 -27.31
C SER A 77 -8.52 6.57 -27.79
N ARG A 78 -8.09 7.41 -26.86
CA ARG A 78 -7.47 8.72 -27.15
C ARG A 78 -6.09 8.78 -26.49
N PRO A 79 -5.18 9.64 -26.94
CA PRO A 79 -3.92 9.87 -26.26
C PRO A 79 -4.11 10.19 -24.78
N HIS A 80 -3.58 9.32 -23.93
CA HIS A 80 -3.69 9.45 -22.48
C HIS A 80 -2.49 8.80 -21.78
N GLY A 81 -2.37 9.10 -20.50
CA GLY A 81 -1.34 8.53 -19.63
C GLY A 81 -1.73 8.68 -18.17
N ILE A 82 -0.82 8.30 -17.29
CA ILE A 82 -1.05 8.25 -15.84
C ILE A 82 -0.01 9.09 -15.11
N LEU A 83 -0.46 9.93 -14.20
CA LEU A 83 0.39 10.51 -13.17
C LEU A 83 0.18 9.73 -11.86
N LEU A 84 1.27 9.23 -11.30
CA LEU A 84 1.32 8.64 -9.97
C LEU A 84 2.11 9.57 -9.05
N CYS A 85 1.46 10.18 -8.06
CA CYS A 85 2.15 11.13 -7.16
C CYS A 85 1.56 11.12 -5.75
N ASN A 86 2.40 11.42 -4.76
CA ASN A 86 1.93 11.70 -3.41
C ASN A 86 1.40 13.13 -3.30
N PHE A 87 0.46 13.37 -2.39
CA PHE A 87 -0.10 14.70 -2.14
C PHE A 87 -0.66 14.81 -0.72
N HIS A 88 -0.91 16.05 -0.28
CA HIS A 88 -1.31 16.38 1.09
C HIS A 88 -2.83 16.45 1.22
N ASP A 89 -3.48 17.21 0.34
CA ASP A 89 -4.88 17.56 0.50
C ASP A 89 -5.61 17.66 -0.84
N ILE A 90 -6.95 17.58 -0.80
CA ILE A 90 -7.83 17.83 -1.93
C ILE A 90 -8.80 18.94 -1.55
N ARG A 91 -8.83 20.03 -2.32
CA ARG A 91 -9.79 21.13 -2.14
C ARG A 91 -10.33 21.53 -3.50
N ASP A 92 -11.64 21.71 -3.62
CA ASP A 92 -12.29 22.22 -4.84
C ASP A 92 -11.87 21.53 -6.16
N ARG A 93 -11.64 20.21 -6.11
CA ARG A 93 -11.13 19.36 -7.23
C ARG A 93 -9.69 19.66 -7.65
N GLU A 94 -8.90 20.22 -6.77
CA GLU A 94 -7.47 20.41 -6.93
C GLU A 94 -6.70 19.54 -5.95
N ILE A 95 -5.55 19.04 -6.40
CA ILE A 95 -4.62 18.26 -5.60
C ILE A 95 -3.54 19.20 -5.06
N PHE A 96 -3.45 19.32 -3.74
CA PHE A 96 -2.48 20.15 -3.02
C PHE A 96 -1.34 19.29 -2.46
N PHE A 97 -0.11 19.78 -2.55
CA PHE A 97 1.10 19.06 -2.15
C PHE A 97 1.61 19.54 -0.78
N ASN A 98 2.55 18.80 -0.19
CA ASN A 98 3.16 19.17 1.10
C ASN A 98 4.10 20.39 1.05
N ASN A 99 4.22 21.01 -0.13
CA ASN A 99 5.08 22.16 -0.36
C ASN A 99 4.24 23.22 -1.05
N ASP A 100 3.97 24.33 -0.35
CA ASP A 100 3.13 25.44 -0.83
C ASP A 100 3.74 26.16 -2.04
N GLN A 101 5.01 25.92 -2.38
CA GLN A 101 5.63 26.42 -3.60
C GLN A 101 5.21 25.65 -4.86
N ILE A 102 4.60 24.46 -4.70
CA ILE A 102 4.11 23.65 -5.80
C ILE A 102 2.65 24.05 -6.05
N SER A 103 2.38 24.57 -7.25
CA SER A 103 1.01 24.92 -7.65
C SER A 103 0.09 23.69 -7.57
N PRO A 104 -1.15 23.86 -7.06
CA PRO A 104 -2.14 22.78 -7.06
C PRO A 104 -2.38 22.25 -8.48
N VAL A 105 -2.66 20.96 -8.57
CA VAL A 105 -2.99 20.33 -9.86
C VAL A 105 -4.51 20.23 -9.99
N PRO A 106 -5.15 20.95 -10.93
CA PRO A 106 -6.59 20.90 -11.13
C PRO A 106 -7.02 19.60 -11.80
N VAL A 107 -8.13 19.04 -11.34
CA VAL A 107 -8.78 17.85 -11.91
C VAL A 107 -10.13 18.26 -12.51
N LEU A 108 -10.29 18.06 -13.82
CA LEU A 108 -11.51 18.49 -14.52
C LEU A 108 -12.74 17.70 -14.07
N GLY A 109 -12.58 16.38 -13.92
CA GLY A 109 -13.64 15.45 -13.54
C GLY A 109 -13.66 15.15 -12.03
N ARG A 110 -14.06 13.91 -11.70
CA ARG A 110 -14.17 13.44 -10.32
C ARG A 110 -12.80 13.07 -9.74
N ILE A 111 -12.58 13.47 -8.49
CA ILE A 111 -11.58 12.87 -7.61
C ILE A 111 -12.33 11.88 -6.71
N ALA A 112 -12.00 10.60 -6.80
CA ALA A 112 -12.52 9.58 -5.89
C ALA A 112 -11.51 9.33 -4.77
N VAL A 113 -11.95 9.32 -3.51
CA VAL A 113 -11.07 9.09 -2.35
C VAL A 113 -11.45 7.77 -1.70
N PHE A 114 -10.48 6.90 -1.47
CA PHE A 114 -10.68 5.66 -0.73
C PHE A 114 -11.25 5.97 0.65
N GLY A 115 -12.34 5.31 1.07
CA GLY A 115 -12.95 5.55 2.39
C GLY A 115 -13.47 6.97 2.59
N GLU A 116 -14.00 7.62 1.55
CA GLU A 116 -14.49 9.02 1.54
C GLU A 116 -15.39 9.40 2.73
N ARG A 117 -16.15 8.45 3.29
CA ARG A 117 -17.03 8.65 4.46
C ARG A 117 -16.29 8.83 5.79
N GLU A 118 -15.02 8.49 5.83
CA GLU A 118 -14.16 8.44 7.02
C GLU A 118 -13.00 9.47 6.90
N ALA A 119 -13.13 10.41 5.97
CA ALA A 119 -12.03 11.22 5.42
C ALA A 119 -11.58 12.41 6.29
N ALA A 120 -11.49 12.25 7.61
CA ALA A 120 -10.76 13.20 8.43
C ALA A 120 -9.25 12.85 8.40
N ASN A 121 -8.48 13.64 7.65
CA ASN A 121 -7.04 13.83 7.80
C ASN A 121 -6.12 12.58 7.70
N ARG A 122 -6.25 11.77 6.64
CA ARG A 122 -5.41 10.58 6.40
C ARG A 122 -4.18 10.81 5.49
N HIS A 123 -3.78 12.07 5.30
CA HIS A 123 -2.59 12.42 4.51
C HIS A 123 -1.31 11.75 5.07
N PRO A 124 -0.31 11.41 4.24
CA PRO A 124 -0.28 11.63 2.80
C PRO A 124 -1.14 10.64 2.02
N TYR A 125 -1.54 11.06 0.83
CA TYR A 125 -2.26 10.22 -0.13
C TYR A 125 -1.37 9.94 -1.33
N LEU A 126 -1.57 8.78 -1.96
CA LEU A 126 -1.10 8.47 -3.29
C LEU A 126 -2.25 8.66 -4.28
N ALA A 127 -2.08 9.55 -5.25
CA ALA A 127 -2.99 9.73 -6.36
C ALA A 127 -2.55 8.93 -7.57
N ILE A 128 -3.51 8.27 -8.22
CA ILE A 128 -3.42 7.87 -9.62
C ILE A 128 -4.34 8.76 -10.45
N CYS A 129 -3.75 9.48 -11.39
CA CYS A 129 -4.41 10.54 -12.16
C CYS A 129 -4.41 10.18 -13.64
N LEU A 130 -5.58 10.16 -14.26
CA LEU A 130 -5.71 10.01 -15.72
C LEU A 130 -5.41 11.35 -16.38
N ILE A 131 -4.37 11.39 -17.23
CA ILE A 131 -3.98 12.55 -18.02
C ILE A 131 -4.42 12.33 -19.46
N GLY A 132 -5.04 13.32 -20.08
CA GLY A 132 -5.44 13.22 -21.49
C GLY A 132 -5.91 14.55 -22.05
N LYS A 133 -6.20 14.56 -23.36
CA LYS A 133 -6.82 15.70 -24.04
C LYS A 133 -8.32 15.76 -23.68
N PRO A 134 -8.81 16.85 -23.05
CA PRO A 134 -10.23 16.99 -22.68
C PRO A 134 -11.18 16.93 -23.87
N ASP A 135 -10.76 17.51 -25.00
CA ASP A 135 -11.50 17.49 -26.25
C ASP A 135 -10.56 17.19 -27.44
N ALA A 136 -11.12 16.81 -28.59
CA ALA A 136 -10.34 16.37 -29.75
C ALA A 136 -9.78 17.53 -30.60
N LYS A 137 -10.28 18.77 -30.41
CA LYS A 137 -10.00 19.94 -31.26
C LYS A 137 -9.16 21.01 -30.54
N SER A 138 -8.99 20.91 -29.23
CA SER A 138 -8.31 21.84 -28.35
C SER A 138 -7.82 21.16 -27.07
N SER A 139 -6.82 21.85 -26.53
CA SER A 139 -6.28 21.85 -25.17
C SER A 139 -5.22 20.80 -24.85
N TYR A 140 -4.10 21.39 -24.44
CA TYR A 140 -2.98 20.76 -23.78
C TYR A 140 -3.44 19.73 -22.73
N PRO A 141 -2.78 18.57 -22.61
CA PRO A 141 -3.25 17.51 -21.72
C PRO A 141 -3.46 17.97 -20.26
N ALA A 142 -4.57 17.54 -19.68
CA ALA A 142 -5.00 17.90 -18.34
C ALA A 142 -5.29 16.65 -17.49
N VAL A 143 -5.42 16.82 -16.18
CA VAL A 143 -5.89 15.73 -15.32
C VAL A 143 -7.40 15.61 -15.49
N LEU A 144 -7.84 14.52 -16.09
CA LEU A 144 -9.25 14.27 -16.38
C LEU A 144 -9.98 13.71 -15.16
N ARG A 145 -9.36 12.78 -14.44
CA ARG A 145 -9.91 12.12 -13.24
C ARG A 145 -8.77 11.71 -12.32
N ALA A 146 -9.05 11.60 -11.03
CA ALA A 146 -8.09 11.07 -10.08
C ALA A 146 -8.75 10.08 -9.11
N TYR A 147 -7.96 9.13 -8.65
CA TYR A 147 -8.27 8.31 -7.48
C TYR A 147 -7.16 8.49 -6.45
N ALA A 148 -7.56 8.73 -5.20
CA ALA A 148 -6.68 8.96 -4.07
C ALA A 148 -6.84 7.87 -3.02
N HIS A 149 -5.71 7.36 -2.53
CA HIS A 149 -5.68 6.36 -1.47
C HIS A 149 -4.63 6.79 -0.43
N PRO A 150 -4.93 6.79 0.88
CA PRO A 150 -3.90 7.07 1.89
C PRO A 150 -2.68 6.16 1.75
N CYS A 151 -1.51 6.67 2.06
CA CYS A 151 -0.29 5.87 2.03
C CYS A 151 0.55 6.09 3.28
N MET A 152 1.52 5.20 3.47
CA MET A 152 2.32 5.13 4.68
C MET A 152 3.00 6.47 4.99
N ASN A 153 3.77 7.00 4.03
CA ASN A 153 4.40 8.31 4.15
C ASN A 153 4.86 8.84 2.77
N TRP A 154 5.47 10.02 2.76
CA TRP A 154 5.96 10.68 1.55
C TRP A 154 7.01 9.86 0.76
N ALA A 155 7.85 9.09 1.45
CA ALA A 155 8.95 8.34 0.87
C ALA A 155 8.65 6.84 0.63
N LYS A 156 7.59 6.31 1.24
CA LYS A 156 7.11 4.93 1.06
C LYS A 156 5.63 4.94 0.74
N TRP A 157 5.29 4.52 -0.49
CA TRP A 157 3.94 4.63 -1.05
C TRP A 157 3.06 3.39 -0.81
N ALA A 158 3.41 2.56 0.17
CA ALA A 158 2.54 1.47 0.62
C ALA A 158 1.17 2.04 1.03
N LEU A 159 0.11 1.53 0.43
CA LEU A 159 -1.27 1.98 0.70
C LEU A 159 -1.69 1.62 2.12
N THR A 160 -2.53 2.44 2.73
CA THR A 160 -3.08 2.19 4.07
C THR A 160 -4.53 2.58 4.15
N ASP A 161 -5.31 1.84 4.93
CA ASP A 161 -6.75 2.04 5.01
C ASP A 161 -7.13 2.95 6.19
N SER A 162 -6.28 3.02 7.23
CA SER A 162 -6.54 3.80 8.46
C SER A 162 -5.29 4.49 9.03
N ILE A 163 -5.50 5.41 9.98
CA ILE A 163 -4.42 5.99 10.78
C ILE A 163 -3.73 4.90 11.62
N LEU A 164 -4.52 4.02 12.25
CA LEU A 164 -3.99 2.94 13.08
C LEU A 164 -3.07 2.00 12.29
N GLU A 165 -3.37 1.71 11.03
CA GLU A 165 -2.46 0.94 10.18
C GLU A 165 -1.09 1.61 10.04
N ARG A 166 -1.04 2.93 9.84
CA ARG A 166 0.24 3.65 9.74
C ARG A 166 1.03 3.60 11.03
N GLU A 167 0.35 3.76 12.17
CA GLU A 167 0.97 3.61 13.49
C GLU A 167 1.48 2.19 13.73
N THR A 168 0.74 1.19 13.25
CA THR A 168 1.13 -0.23 13.31
C THR A 168 2.41 -0.46 12.51
N ILE A 169 2.49 0.06 11.28
CA ILE A 169 3.69 -0.06 10.44
C ILE A 169 4.89 0.63 11.11
N ASP A 170 4.71 1.82 11.70
CA ASP A 170 5.78 2.52 12.42
C ASP A 170 6.28 1.70 13.62
N ALA A 171 5.37 1.12 14.42
CA ALA A 171 5.73 0.23 15.52
C ALA A 171 6.47 -1.04 15.04
N ILE A 172 6.03 -1.65 13.93
CA ILE A 172 6.72 -2.80 13.32
C ILE A 172 8.13 -2.40 12.86
N GLN A 173 8.30 -1.23 12.24
CA GLN A 173 9.61 -0.75 11.79
C GLN A 173 10.57 -0.52 12.97
N ARG A 174 10.09 0.03 14.09
CA ARG A 174 10.86 0.16 15.33
C ARG A 174 11.25 -1.21 15.88
N CYS A 175 10.31 -2.17 15.89
CA CYS A 175 10.57 -3.54 16.33
C CYS A 175 11.67 -4.18 15.48
N ARG A 176 11.57 -4.10 14.15
CA ARG A 176 12.60 -4.58 13.22
C ARG A 176 13.97 -3.97 13.49
N PHE A 177 14.05 -2.67 13.74
CA PHE A 177 15.32 -2.00 14.08
C PHE A 177 15.90 -2.51 15.41
N GLY A 178 15.06 -2.75 16.42
CA GLY A 178 15.50 -3.36 17.68
C GLY A 178 15.96 -4.81 17.52
N LEU A 179 15.32 -5.56 16.61
CA LEU A 179 15.62 -6.96 16.30
C LEU A 179 16.86 -7.14 15.43
N SER A 180 17.19 -6.18 14.56
CA SER A 180 18.39 -6.26 13.72
C SER A 180 19.68 -6.28 14.55
N ASN A 181 19.67 -5.70 15.76
CA ASN A 181 20.79 -5.79 16.70
C ASN A 181 21.00 -7.22 17.28
N ARG A 182 20.08 -8.14 16.99
CA ARG A 182 20.12 -9.55 17.40
C ARG A 182 20.24 -10.51 16.21
N ASP A 183 20.59 -9.97 15.03
CA ASP A 183 20.62 -10.70 13.75
C ASP A 183 19.28 -11.37 13.38
N ILE A 184 18.16 -10.88 13.93
CA ILE A 184 16.82 -11.36 13.58
C ILE A 184 16.30 -10.48 12.45
N GLN A 185 16.12 -11.09 11.28
CA GLN A 185 15.60 -10.43 10.10
C GLN A 185 14.11 -10.71 9.93
N ILE A 186 13.33 -9.67 9.65
CA ILE A 186 11.92 -9.79 9.32
C ILE A 186 11.59 -9.05 8.03
N ARG A 187 10.66 -9.61 7.25
CA ARG A 187 10.04 -8.95 6.10
C ARG A 187 8.59 -8.66 6.45
N LEU A 188 8.14 -7.44 6.17
CA LEU A 188 6.74 -7.03 6.31
C LEU A 188 6.08 -6.94 4.94
N THR A 189 4.86 -7.43 4.81
CA THR A 189 4.03 -7.30 3.61
C THR A 189 2.63 -6.85 4.01
N LYS A 190 2.05 -5.88 3.30
CA LYS A 190 0.59 -5.58 3.34
C LYS A 190 -0.10 -6.17 2.11
N PRO A 191 -0.84 -7.28 2.25
CA PRO A 191 -1.62 -7.83 1.13
C PRO A 191 -2.70 -6.84 0.67
N LEU A 192 -2.82 -6.65 -0.65
CA LEU A 192 -3.92 -5.87 -1.25
C LEU A 192 -5.03 -6.76 -1.84
N PHE A 193 -4.75 -8.06 -1.95
CA PHE A 193 -5.62 -9.03 -2.58
C PHE A 193 -5.83 -10.22 -1.64
N ASP A 194 -6.89 -10.97 -1.90
CA ASP A 194 -7.23 -12.17 -1.14
C ASP A 194 -6.07 -13.17 -1.15
N MET A 195 -5.73 -13.69 0.03
CA MET A 195 -4.76 -14.76 0.17
C MET A 195 -5.29 -16.10 -0.38
N ASN A 196 -6.60 -16.21 -0.64
CA ASN A 196 -7.30 -17.39 -1.19
C ASN A 196 -7.21 -18.63 -0.29
N VAL A 197 -7.35 -18.48 1.03
CA VAL A 197 -7.17 -19.55 2.05
C VAL A 197 -8.21 -20.65 1.89
N ASN A 198 -7.77 -21.76 1.26
CA ASN A 198 -8.62 -22.90 0.99
C ASN A 198 -8.85 -23.73 2.26
N MET A 199 -10.00 -23.55 2.89
CA MET A 199 -10.52 -24.43 3.95
C MET A 199 -11.66 -25.29 3.36
N GLU A 200 -11.64 -26.60 3.60
CA GLU A 200 -12.67 -27.51 3.08
C GLU A 200 -14.09 -27.06 3.51
N GLY A 201 -15.03 -27.02 2.57
CA GLY A 201 -16.46 -27.11 2.89
C GLY A 201 -17.41 -25.98 2.49
N GLU A 202 -16.98 -24.74 2.19
CA GLU A 202 -17.92 -23.64 1.88
C GLU A 202 -17.33 -22.56 0.95
N THR A 203 -18.18 -21.62 0.49
CA THR A 203 -17.74 -20.34 -0.12
C THR A 203 -16.91 -19.55 0.90
N GLN A 204 -15.61 -19.47 0.67
CA GLN A 204 -14.69 -18.86 1.64
C GLN A 204 -14.83 -17.33 1.65
N PRO A 205 -14.82 -16.70 2.83
CA PRO A 205 -14.73 -15.25 2.92
C PRO A 205 -13.36 -14.79 2.41
N ALA A 206 -13.32 -13.61 1.80
CA ALA A 206 -12.04 -13.00 1.40
C ALA A 206 -11.12 -12.82 2.62
N CYS A 207 -9.92 -13.39 2.56
CA CYS A 207 -8.93 -13.40 3.62
C CYS A 207 -7.78 -12.46 3.27
N ILE A 208 -7.95 -11.18 3.60
CA ILE A 208 -6.93 -10.14 3.42
C ILE A 208 -6.53 -9.65 4.81
N PRO A 209 -5.39 -10.12 5.36
CA PRO A 209 -4.91 -9.60 6.61
C PRO A 209 -4.33 -8.19 6.43
N ASP A 210 -4.30 -7.40 7.50
CA ASP A 210 -3.74 -6.03 7.41
C ASP A 210 -2.22 -6.10 7.15
N PHE A 211 -1.52 -6.99 7.85
CA PHE A 211 -0.09 -7.23 7.62
C PHE A 211 0.33 -8.69 7.84
N LEU A 212 1.38 -9.07 7.12
CA LEU A 212 2.13 -10.31 7.30
C LEU A 212 3.58 -9.96 7.64
N ILE A 213 4.11 -10.57 8.69
CA ILE A 213 5.52 -10.54 9.04
C ILE A 213 6.10 -11.92 8.84
N GLU A 214 7.04 -12.03 7.91
CA GLU A 214 7.84 -13.23 7.74
C GLU A 214 9.11 -13.08 8.60
N VAL A 215 9.25 -13.94 9.61
CA VAL A 215 10.49 -14.07 10.39
C VAL A 215 11.45 -14.94 9.60
N LEU A 216 12.56 -14.37 9.15
CA LEU A 216 13.55 -15.03 8.30
C LEU A 216 14.54 -15.82 9.16
N SER A 217 14.03 -16.78 9.93
CA SER A 217 14.84 -17.73 10.70
C SER A 217 15.32 -18.88 9.81
N ARG A 218 16.52 -19.40 10.08
CA ARG A 218 16.98 -20.67 9.50
C ARG A 218 16.69 -21.81 10.49
N PRO A 219 16.19 -22.99 10.05
CA PRO A 219 16.01 -23.42 8.66
C PRO A 219 14.65 -23.08 8.02
N LEU A 220 13.66 -22.62 8.79
CA LEU A 220 12.30 -22.36 8.31
C LEU A 220 11.87 -20.94 8.66
N SER A 221 11.38 -20.19 7.67
CA SER A 221 10.66 -18.95 7.94
C SER A 221 9.29 -19.27 8.53
N ARG A 222 8.80 -18.35 9.38
CA ARG A 222 7.43 -18.44 9.92
C ARG A 222 6.71 -17.12 9.75
N THR A 223 5.39 -17.20 9.63
CA THR A 223 4.54 -16.04 9.44
C THR A 223 3.84 -15.61 10.74
N VAL A 224 3.89 -14.32 11.03
CA VAL A 224 3.03 -13.64 12.01
C VAL A 224 2.04 -12.78 11.25
N VAL A 225 0.75 -12.98 11.47
CA VAL A 225 -0.34 -12.14 10.97
C VAL A 225 -0.62 -11.04 11.97
N ILE A 226 -0.78 -9.81 11.49
CA ILE A 226 -1.18 -8.68 12.31
C ILE A 226 -2.51 -8.12 11.80
N GLU A 227 -3.43 -7.93 12.73
CA GLU A 227 -4.71 -7.29 12.49
C GLU A 227 -4.84 -6.01 13.31
N THR A 228 -5.14 -4.91 12.65
CA THR A 228 -5.49 -3.64 13.29
C THR A 228 -6.99 -3.59 13.58
N MET A 229 -7.31 -3.18 14.80
CA MET A 229 -8.67 -3.15 15.33
C MET A 229 -9.09 -1.69 15.58
N GLY A 230 -9.03 -0.86 14.52
CA GLY A 230 -9.21 0.59 14.61
C GLY A 230 -10.65 1.08 14.73
N TYR A 231 -11.64 0.24 14.42
CA TYR A 231 -13.05 0.60 14.53
C TYR A 231 -13.68 0.00 15.78
N THR A 232 -14.45 0.81 16.49
CA THR A 232 -15.34 0.37 17.57
C THR A 232 -16.62 -0.29 17.04
N ASP A 233 -16.86 -0.29 15.73
CA ASP A 233 -18.02 -0.96 15.12
C ASP A 233 -17.96 -2.47 15.37
N THR A 234 -18.93 -2.95 16.14
CA THR A 234 -19.12 -4.35 16.50
C THR A 234 -19.21 -5.26 15.25
N ARG A 235 -19.77 -4.78 14.13
CA ARG A 235 -19.86 -5.55 12.89
C ARG A 235 -18.48 -5.77 12.25
N TYR A 236 -17.65 -4.72 12.22
CA TYR A 236 -16.29 -4.80 11.70
C TYR A 236 -15.44 -5.76 12.54
N ARG A 237 -15.52 -5.62 13.86
CA ARG A 237 -14.79 -6.50 14.80
C ARG A 237 -15.24 -7.96 14.69
N ASN A 238 -16.55 -8.21 14.63
CA ASN A 238 -17.09 -9.55 14.46
C ASN A 238 -16.69 -10.18 13.12
N ARG A 239 -16.54 -9.39 12.05
CA ARG A 239 -16.01 -9.88 10.77
C ARG A 239 -14.57 -10.35 10.93
N LYS A 240 -13.69 -9.55 11.54
CA LYS A 240 -12.28 -9.93 11.76
C LYS A 240 -12.13 -11.14 12.69
N LEU A 241 -12.94 -11.23 13.74
CA LEU A 241 -12.92 -12.40 14.65
C LEU A 241 -13.27 -13.70 13.93
N ARG A 242 -14.20 -13.69 12.97
CA ARG A 242 -14.53 -14.88 12.14
C ARG A 242 -13.41 -15.29 11.19
N LEU A 243 -12.49 -14.38 10.86
CA LEU A 243 -11.35 -14.66 9.97
C LEU A 243 -10.15 -15.24 10.72
N LYS A 244 -10.21 -15.36 12.05
CA LYS A 244 -9.09 -15.86 12.87
C LYS A 244 -8.56 -17.20 12.37
N ASP A 245 -9.45 -18.15 12.09
CA ASP A 245 -9.06 -19.50 11.63
C ASP A 245 -8.48 -19.48 10.20
N TYR A 246 -8.94 -18.53 9.37
CA TYR A 246 -8.35 -18.32 8.04
C TYR A 246 -6.95 -17.71 8.12
N PHE A 247 -6.74 -16.77 9.05
CA PHE A 247 -5.43 -16.13 9.25
C PHE A 247 -4.39 -17.11 9.77
N THR A 248 -4.74 -17.97 10.74
CA THR A 248 -3.82 -18.99 11.24
C THR A 248 -3.50 -20.03 10.16
N ALA A 249 -4.42 -20.27 9.22
CA ALA A 249 -4.23 -21.16 8.09
C ALA A 249 -3.39 -20.59 6.92
N ILE A 250 -2.98 -19.31 6.96
CA ILE A 250 -2.15 -18.71 5.90
C ILE A 250 -0.84 -19.48 5.69
N ASP A 251 -0.22 -19.94 6.78
CA ASP A 251 1.11 -20.59 6.74
C ASP A 251 1.03 -22.10 6.47
N LEU A 252 -0.17 -22.71 6.56
CA LEU A 252 -0.40 -24.14 6.22
C LEU A 252 -0.05 -24.47 4.76
N ARG A 253 -0.02 -23.47 3.86
CA ARG A 253 0.42 -23.68 2.47
C ARG A 253 1.94 -23.70 2.30
N ARG A 254 2.71 -23.27 3.31
CA ARG A 254 4.17 -23.12 3.25
C ARG A 254 4.90 -23.98 4.29
N SER A 255 4.24 -24.38 5.38
CA SER A 255 4.78 -25.29 6.40
C SER A 255 3.65 -25.95 7.22
N ASP A 256 3.93 -27.05 7.93
CA ASP A 256 2.99 -27.72 8.84
C ASP A 256 2.66 -26.90 10.12
N LYS A 257 2.87 -25.58 10.10
CA LYS A 257 2.74 -24.70 11.28
C LYS A 257 1.75 -23.59 10.99
N LEU A 258 0.93 -23.27 11.99
CA LEU A 258 -0.06 -22.19 11.94
C LEU A 258 0.62 -20.83 12.14
N ALA A 259 0.13 -19.81 11.44
CA ALA A 259 0.58 -18.44 11.65
C ALA A 259 0.14 -17.93 13.03
N ARG A 260 0.99 -17.14 13.71
CA ARG A 260 0.59 -16.43 14.94
C ARG A 260 -0.24 -15.20 14.57
N LEU A 261 -1.31 -14.95 15.30
CA LEU A 261 -2.16 -13.78 15.11
C LEU A 261 -1.97 -12.78 16.26
N ILE A 262 -1.56 -11.56 15.93
CA ILE A 262 -1.43 -10.45 16.87
C ILE A 262 -2.43 -9.36 16.52
N HIS A 263 -3.15 -8.85 17.52
CA HIS A 263 -4.06 -7.71 17.34
C HIS A 263 -3.39 -6.42 17.82
N HIS A 264 -3.44 -5.37 17.01
CA HIS A 264 -3.21 -4.00 17.47
C HIS A 264 -4.57 -3.35 17.75
N ASP A 265 -4.95 -3.31 19.04
CA ASP A 265 -6.28 -2.88 19.47
C ASP A 265 -6.20 -1.87 20.62
N PRO A 266 -6.11 -0.57 20.32
CA PRO A 266 -6.02 0.47 21.34
C PRO A 266 -7.20 0.50 22.31
N SER A 267 -8.37 -0.01 21.90
CA SER A 267 -9.58 0.01 22.73
C SER A 267 -9.52 -0.89 23.97
N GLN A 268 -8.55 -1.80 24.04
CA GLN A 268 -8.36 -2.70 25.19
C GLN A 268 -7.55 -2.07 26.33
N PHE A 269 -7.01 -0.87 26.14
CA PHE A 269 -6.06 -0.26 27.06
C PHE A 269 -6.58 1.08 27.58
N GLY A 270 -6.09 1.51 28.75
CA GLY A 270 -6.49 2.77 29.37
C GLY A 270 -5.89 4.00 28.69
N SER A 271 -4.88 3.82 27.82
CA SER A 271 -4.24 4.88 27.05
C SER A 271 -3.62 4.37 25.75
N GLU A 272 -3.42 5.27 24.80
CA GLU A 272 -2.76 4.98 23.52
C GLU A 272 -1.30 4.54 23.69
N ASP A 273 -0.58 5.16 24.63
CA ASP A 273 0.81 4.79 24.94
C ASP A 273 0.92 3.38 25.53
N GLU A 274 -0.05 2.99 26.36
CA GLU A 274 -0.13 1.63 26.89
C GLU A 274 -0.40 0.62 25.77
N ALA A 275 -1.35 0.90 24.89
CA ALA A 275 -1.63 0.07 23.72
C ALA A 275 -0.40 -0.13 22.83
N LYS A 276 0.32 0.95 22.54
CA LYS A 276 1.56 0.92 21.74
C LYS A 276 2.65 0.08 22.40
N ARG A 277 2.83 0.21 23.72
CA ARG A 277 3.81 -0.59 24.48
C ARG A 277 3.47 -2.08 24.47
N GLU A 278 2.21 -2.43 24.74
CA GLU A 278 1.77 -3.82 24.79
C GLU A 278 1.80 -4.48 23.41
N PHE A 279 1.38 -3.76 22.36
CA PHE A 279 1.55 -4.23 20.98
C PHE A 279 3.01 -4.50 20.63
N TYR A 280 3.90 -3.53 20.91
CA TYR A 280 5.33 -3.67 20.65
C TYR A 280 5.95 -4.87 21.40
N LYS A 281 5.59 -5.04 22.68
CA LYS A 281 6.06 -6.14 23.51
C LYS A 281 5.61 -7.49 22.96
N SER A 282 4.31 -7.64 22.70
CA SER A 282 3.73 -8.86 22.12
C SER A 282 4.40 -9.23 20.79
N LEU A 283 4.51 -8.26 19.88
CA LEU A 283 5.18 -8.45 18.58
C LEU A 283 6.63 -8.91 18.73
N ARG A 284 7.40 -8.24 19.61
CA ARG A 284 8.81 -8.55 19.82
C ARG A 284 8.99 -9.93 20.42
N ASP A 285 8.22 -10.26 21.44
CA ASP A 285 8.32 -11.52 22.17
C ASP A 285 7.95 -12.71 21.25
N ASP A 286 6.92 -12.55 20.43
CA ASP A 286 6.53 -13.55 19.43
C ASP A 286 7.63 -13.77 18.38
N ILE A 287 8.19 -12.71 17.82
CA ILE A 287 9.28 -12.84 16.83
C ILE A 287 10.51 -13.52 17.44
N ILE A 288 10.88 -13.16 18.68
CA ILE A 288 12.02 -13.79 19.37
C ILE A 288 11.73 -15.27 19.63
N SER A 289 10.53 -15.61 20.08
CA SER A 289 10.15 -17.00 20.37
C SER A 289 10.16 -17.86 19.11
N ILE A 290 9.63 -17.32 18.00
CA ILE A 290 9.68 -17.94 16.67
C ILE A 290 11.14 -18.20 16.26
N ASN A 291 11.98 -17.17 16.35
CA ASN A 291 13.37 -17.24 15.94
C ASN A 291 14.17 -18.26 16.76
N ASN A 292 13.93 -18.32 18.07
CA ASN A 292 14.62 -19.26 18.98
C ASN A 292 14.08 -20.69 18.90
N GLY A 293 12.99 -20.92 18.14
CA GLY A 293 12.32 -22.21 18.09
C GLY A 293 11.71 -22.64 19.43
N THR A 294 11.51 -21.72 20.37
CA THR A 294 10.92 -21.98 21.70
C THR A 294 9.40 -22.03 21.68
N ASP A 295 8.80 -21.83 20.49
CA ASP A 295 7.39 -22.06 20.25
C ASP A 295 7.05 -23.53 20.45
N GLN A 296 6.51 -23.84 21.62
CA GLN A 296 5.76 -25.06 21.86
C GLN A 296 4.41 -24.93 21.14
N PHE A 297 4.12 -25.88 20.25
CA PHE A 297 2.79 -26.09 19.67
C PHE A 297 2.08 -27.16 20.50
#